data_AF-A0A4S8L1G5-F1
#
_entry.id   AF-A0A4S8L1G5-F1
#
_cell.length_a   1.000
_cell.length_b   1.000
_cell.length_c   1.000
_cell.angle_alpha   90.00
_cell.angle_beta   90.00
_cell.angle_gamma   90.00
#
_symmetry.space_group_name_H-M   'P 1'
#
loop_
_entity.id
_entity.type
_entity.pdbx_description
1 polymer ?
#
loop_
_entity_poly.entity_id
_entity_poly.type
_entity_poly.pdbx_seq_one_letter_code
_entity_poly.pdbx_strand_id
1 'polypeptide(L)'
;MFLLVKDAHTTSLHRGPDLWGSTALEFDPDRFLDSQVHEYLAPNPFIFLLFNIGPRICLDQQLAYSKASFFLVRLLQRFGRIELVEEAMPLGGKVPKEWKEEEGRFTDEESFDDLKMKEAEEVAEEEV
;
A
#
# COMPACT_ATOMS: atom_id res chain seq x y z
N MET A 1 18.65 2.61 22.43
CA MET A 1 17.98 3.37 21.36
C MET A 1 18.80 3.50 20.09
N PHE A 2 20.12 3.80 20.15
CA PHE A 2 21.00 3.85 18.96
C PHE A 2 21.32 2.51 18.28
N LEU A 3 20.98 1.38 18.91
CA LEU A 3 21.35 0.04 18.40
C LEU A 3 20.36 -0.53 17.38
N LEU A 4 19.12 -0.04 17.31
CA LEU A 4 18.10 -0.56 16.37
C LEU A 4 18.27 -0.05 14.92
N VAL A 5 19.05 1.00 14.70
CA VAL A 5 19.17 1.63 13.37
C VAL A 5 20.27 0.99 12.52
N LYS A 6 21.16 0.17 13.11
CA LYS A 6 22.32 -0.38 12.39
C LYS A 6 21.99 -1.51 11.41
N ASP A 7 20.86 -2.20 11.59
CA ASP A 7 20.44 -3.33 10.74
C ASP A 7 19.09 -3.07 10.03
N ALA A 8 18.62 -1.83 10.03
CA ALA A 8 17.29 -1.47 9.55
C ALA A 8 17.29 -1.13 8.05
N HIS A 9 17.22 -2.15 7.19
CA HIS A 9 16.83 -1.93 5.79
C HIS A 9 15.43 -1.31 5.75
N THR A 10 15.18 -0.33 4.87
CA THR A 10 13.90 0.40 4.79
C THR A 10 12.69 -0.53 4.69
N THR A 11 12.81 -1.64 3.96
CA THR A 11 11.77 -2.66 3.87
C THR A 11 11.46 -3.31 5.22
N SER A 12 12.48 -3.58 6.04
CA SER A 12 12.29 -4.18 7.36
C SER A 12 11.59 -3.23 8.33
N LEU A 13 11.82 -1.92 8.19
CA LEU A 13 11.09 -0.91 8.97
C LEU A 13 9.63 -0.78 8.54
N HIS A 14 9.36 -0.81 7.23
CA HIS A 14 8.01 -0.57 6.70
C HIS A 14 7.11 -1.81 6.74
N ARG A 15 7.69 -3.01 6.91
CA ARG A 15 6.96 -4.30 6.86
C ARG A 15 7.24 -5.22 8.04
N GLY A 16 7.98 -4.76 9.04
CA GLY A 16 8.33 -5.56 10.22
C GLY A 16 7.12 -5.82 11.11
N PRO A 17 6.73 -7.08 11.38
CA PRO A 17 5.60 -7.40 12.25
C PRO A 17 5.76 -6.86 13.68
N ASP A 18 7.00 -6.75 14.16
CA ASP A 18 7.33 -6.16 15.47
C ASP A 18 6.93 -4.68 15.60
N LEU A 19 6.78 -3.97 14.47
CA LEU A 19 6.47 -2.54 14.41
C LEU A 19 5.03 -2.28 13.96
N TRP A 20 4.49 -3.13 13.09
CA TRP A 20 3.21 -2.91 12.41
C TRP A 20 2.12 -3.94 12.77
N GLY A 21 2.44 -4.89 13.65
CA GLY A 21 1.52 -5.94 14.10
C GLY A 21 1.43 -7.12 13.12
N SER A 22 0.44 -8.00 13.33
CA SER A 22 0.24 -9.19 12.50
C SER A 22 -0.16 -8.86 11.06
N THR A 23 -0.77 -7.69 10.83
CA THR A 23 -1.23 -7.22 9.51
C THR A 23 -0.17 -6.40 8.76
N ALA A 24 1.11 -6.48 9.17
CA ALA A 24 2.21 -5.68 8.61
C ALA A 24 2.44 -5.84 7.10
N LEU A 25 2.01 -6.97 6.54
CA LEU A 25 2.16 -7.28 5.11
C LEU A 25 0.93 -6.90 4.28
N GLU A 26 -0.19 -6.58 4.93
CA GLU A 26 -1.45 -6.24 4.27
C GLU A 26 -1.46 -4.78 3.81
N PHE A 27 -2.14 -4.51 2.69
CA PHE A 27 -2.39 -3.14 2.25
C PHE A 27 -3.60 -2.57 2.99
N ASP A 28 -3.35 -1.93 4.13
CA ASP A 28 -4.37 -1.22 4.92
C ASP A 28 -4.16 0.30 4.85
N PRO A 29 -4.95 1.04 4.04
CA PRO A 29 -4.87 2.50 3.98
C PRO A 29 -5.40 3.18 5.26
N ASP A 30 -6.30 2.53 6.00
CA ASP A 30 -6.94 3.10 7.19
C ASP A 30 -5.96 3.20 8.37
N ARG A 31 -4.83 2.50 8.28
CA ARG A 31 -3.72 2.58 9.23
C ARG A 31 -3.18 3.99 9.44
N PHE A 32 -3.36 4.86 8.46
CA PHE A 32 -2.90 6.25 8.50
C PHE A 32 -4.01 7.22 8.95
N LEU A 33 -5.13 6.72 9.46
CA LEU A 33 -6.24 7.49 10.02
C LEU A 33 -6.19 7.52 11.57
N ASP A 34 -6.87 8.51 12.17
CA ASP A 34 -6.65 8.98 13.55
C ASP A 34 -6.48 7.89 14.62
N SER A 35 -7.35 6.88 14.67
CA SER A 35 -7.29 5.84 15.71
C SER A 35 -6.03 4.97 15.63
N GLN A 36 -5.62 4.59 14.42
CA GLN A 36 -4.47 3.71 14.18
C GLN A 36 -3.12 4.47 14.19
N VAL A 37 -3.13 5.76 13.87
CA VAL A 37 -1.93 6.62 13.98
C VAL A 37 -1.42 6.64 15.42
N HIS A 38 -2.32 6.70 16.40
CA HIS A 38 -1.96 6.69 17.82
C HIS A 38 -1.42 5.34 18.30
N GLU A 39 -1.80 4.24 17.65
CA GLU A 39 -1.36 2.89 17.97
C GLU A 39 0.05 2.62 17.45
N TYR A 40 0.31 2.91 16.17
CA TYR A 40 1.56 2.52 15.50
C TYR A 40 2.58 3.66 15.40
N LEU A 41 2.15 4.82 14.91
CA LEU A 41 3.05 5.89 14.45
C LEU A 41 3.44 6.85 15.57
N ALA A 42 2.51 7.19 16.48
CA ALA A 42 2.79 8.12 17.58
C ALA A 42 3.83 7.57 18.58
N PRO A 43 3.81 6.27 18.96
CA PRO A 43 4.84 5.71 19.84
C PRO A 43 6.20 5.55 19.14
N ASN A 44 6.21 5.36 17.81
CA ASN A 44 7.41 5.09 17.04
C ASN A 44 7.50 5.97 15.77
N PRO A 45 7.83 7.27 15.89
CA PRO A 45 7.76 8.22 14.77
C PRO A 45 8.73 7.95 13.61
N PHE A 46 9.64 6.98 13.76
CA PHE A 46 10.66 6.64 12.76
C PHE A 46 10.44 5.26 12.10
N ILE A 47 9.29 4.61 12.31
CA ILE A 47 8.99 3.32 11.64
C ILE A 47 8.55 3.52 10.19
N PHE A 48 8.07 4.72 9.84
CA PHE A 48 7.62 5.06 8.49
C PHE A 48 8.48 6.19 7.89
N LEU A 49 9.54 5.80 7.17
CA LEU A 49 10.56 6.71 6.61
C LEU A 49 10.51 6.78 5.07
N LEU A 50 9.40 7.24 4.49
CA LEU A 50 9.24 7.32 3.03
C LEU A 50 10.27 8.26 2.36
N PHE A 51 10.66 9.33 3.06
CA PHE A 51 11.55 10.37 2.54
C PHE A 51 12.86 10.50 3.33
N ASN A 52 13.23 9.47 4.11
CA ASN A 52 14.29 9.52 5.12
C ASN A 52 14.05 10.60 6.20
N ILE A 53 15.06 10.83 7.04
CA ILE A 53 15.08 11.87 8.07
C ILE A 53 16.50 12.44 8.22
N GLY A 54 16.60 13.68 8.70
CA GLY A 54 17.87 14.34 9.02
C GLY A 54 18.44 15.15 7.86
N PRO A 55 19.75 15.47 7.86
CA PRO A 55 20.39 16.36 6.87
C PRO A 55 20.34 15.87 5.42
N ARG A 56 19.96 14.60 5.20
CA ARG A 56 19.82 13.95 3.90
C ARG A 56 18.38 13.55 3.60
N ILE A 57 17.40 14.19 4.26
CA ILE A 57 15.98 14.06 3.94
C ILE A 57 15.73 14.46 2.47
N CYS A 58 14.72 13.85 1.84
CA CYS A 58 14.29 14.27 0.52
C CYS A 58 13.91 15.75 0.52
N LEU A 59 14.63 16.55 -0.29
CA LEU A 59 14.39 17.99 -0.41
C LEU A 59 12.96 18.30 -0.88
N ASP A 60 12.40 17.41 -1.71
CA ASP A 60 11.11 17.58 -2.38
C ASP A 60 9.97 16.82 -1.68
N GLN A 61 10.09 16.48 -0.39
CA GLN A 61 9.05 15.75 0.36
C GLN A 61 7.67 16.43 0.24
N GLN A 62 7.60 17.74 0.48
CA GLN A 62 6.33 18.48 0.45
C GLN A 62 5.76 18.62 -0.96
N LEU A 63 6.66 18.74 -1.95
CA LEU A 63 6.27 18.77 -3.36
C LEU A 63 5.69 17.42 -3.79
N ALA A 64 6.30 16.31 -3.35
CA ALA A 64 5.83 14.96 -3.65
C ALA A 64 4.43 14.72 -3.07
N TYR A 65 4.18 15.06 -1.80
CA TYR A 65 2.84 14.97 -1.21
C TYR A 65 1.82 15.81 -1.99
N SER A 66 2.15 17.07 -2.28
CA SER A 66 1.25 17.96 -3.00
C SER A 66 0.91 17.45 -4.40
N LYS A 67 1.91 16.96 -5.14
CA LYS A 67 1.71 16.42 -6.49
C LYS A 67 0.96 15.10 -6.48
N ALA A 68 1.25 14.19 -5.56
CA ALA A 68 0.56 12.91 -5.45
C ALA A 68 -0.92 13.12 -5.13
N SER A 69 -1.23 13.93 -4.12
CA SER A 69 -2.61 14.24 -3.74
C SER A 69 -3.36 14.95 -4.86
N PHE A 70 -2.75 15.96 -5.49
CA PHE A 70 -3.36 16.65 -6.63
C PHE A 70 -3.64 15.66 -7.78
N PHE A 71 -2.66 14.83 -8.14
CA PHE A 71 -2.81 13.86 -9.21
C PHE A 71 -3.94 12.86 -8.93
N LEU A 72 -3.97 12.27 -7.74
CA LEU A 72 -5.00 11.30 -7.34
C LEU A 72 -6.40 11.93 -7.38
N VAL A 73 -6.58 13.12 -6.81
CA VAL A 73 -7.87 13.82 -6.83
C VAL A 73 -8.31 14.13 -8.26
N ARG A 74 -7.40 14.62 -9.12
CA ARG A 74 -7.74 14.93 -10.51
C ARG A 74 -8.02 13.68 -11.35
N LEU A 75 -7.33 12.58 -11.07
CA LEU A 75 -7.57 11.29 -11.71
C LEU A 75 -9.00 10.80 -11.39
N LEU A 76 -9.36 10.76 -10.10
CA LEU A 76 -10.67 10.29 -9.63
C LEU A 76 -11.82 11.22 -10.05
N GLN A 77 -11.59 12.54 -10.14
CA GLN A 77 -12.59 13.48 -10.65
C GLN A 77 -12.85 13.34 -12.16
N ARG A 78 -11.84 12.90 -12.92
CA ARG A 78 -11.90 12.90 -14.38
C ARG A 78 -12.46 11.60 -14.96
N PHE A 79 -12.24 10.49 -14.28
CA PHE A 79 -12.60 9.15 -14.72
C PHE A 79 -13.51 8.49 -13.68
N GLY A 80 -14.68 8.00 -14.13
CA GLY A 80 -15.63 7.30 -13.26
C GLY A 80 -15.30 5.83 -13.03
N ARG A 81 -14.29 5.28 -13.73
CA ARG A 81 -13.88 3.88 -13.62
C ARG A 81 -12.38 3.75 -13.93
N ILE A 82 -11.68 2.96 -13.13
CA ILE A 82 -10.28 2.61 -13.30
C ILE A 82 -10.21 1.08 -13.20
N GLU A 83 -9.61 0.43 -14.19
CA GLU A 83 -9.50 -1.02 -14.23
C GLU A 83 -8.07 -1.44 -14.58
N LEU A 84 -7.68 -2.62 -14.08
CA LEU A 84 -6.46 -3.29 -14.51
C LEU A 84 -6.69 -3.93 -15.88
N VAL A 85 -5.82 -3.63 -16.85
CA VAL A 85 -5.86 -4.21 -18.19
C VAL A 85 -4.58 -5.02 -18.42
N GLU A 86 -4.65 -6.33 -18.18
CA GLU A 86 -3.48 -7.22 -18.23
C GLU A 86 -2.86 -7.30 -19.63
N GLU A 87 -3.66 -7.11 -20.68
CA GLU A 87 -3.21 -7.10 -22.07
C GLU A 87 -2.29 -5.92 -22.38
N ALA A 88 -2.46 -4.81 -21.65
CA ALA A 88 -1.65 -3.61 -21.80
C ALA A 88 -0.35 -3.68 -20.96
N MET A 89 -0.15 -4.71 -20.13
CA MET A 89 1.07 -4.84 -19.33
C MET A 89 2.29 -5.18 -20.19
N PRO A 90 3.47 -4.60 -19.89
CA PRO A 90 4.71 -4.96 -20.56
C PRO A 90 5.10 -6.43 -20.22
N LEU A 91 6.01 -7.02 -21.00
CA LEU A 91 6.44 -8.43 -20.90
C LEU A 91 7.00 -8.85 -19.52
N GLY A 92 7.27 -7.92 -18.60
CA GLY A 92 7.65 -8.19 -17.21
C GLY A 92 6.75 -7.51 -16.16
N GLY A 93 5.61 -6.97 -16.58
CA GLY A 93 4.64 -6.32 -15.68
C GLY A 93 3.54 -7.24 -15.18
N LYS A 94 3.42 -8.43 -15.77
CA LYS A 94 2.45 -9.44 -15.34
C LYS A 94 2.91 -10.06 -14.03
N VAL A 95 1.99 -10.18 -13.08
CA VAL A 95 2.23 -10.86 -11.81
C VAL A 95 2.55 -12.34 -12.11
N PRO A 96 3.70 -12.87 -11.65
CA PRO A 96 4.01 -14.29 -11.77
C PRO A 96 2.93 -15.13 -11.09
N LYS A 97 2.49 -16.22 -11.74
CA LYS A 97 1.39 -17.06 -11.24
C LYS A 97 1.78 -17.79 -9.95
N GLU A 98 3.07 -18.01 -9.78
CA GLU A 98 3.69 -18.70 -8.66
C GLU A 98 3.49 -17.93 -7.35
N TRP A 99 3.27 -16.61 -7.41
CA TRP A 99 3.07 -15.76 -6.23
C TRP A 99 1.77 -16.06 -5.47
N LYS A 100 0.80 -16.72 -6.10
CA LYS A 100 -0.42 -17.21 -5.42
C LYS A 100 -0.14 -18.31 -4.40
N GLU A 101 1.00 -19.00 -4.51
CA GLU A 101 1.37 -20.14 -3.67
C GLU A 101 2.42 -19.80 -2.60
N GLU A 102 2.96 -18.57 -2.62
CA GLU A 102 3.92 -18.11 -1.61
C GLU A 102 3.22 -17.78 -0.28
N GLU A 103 3.92 -17.32 0.75
CA GLU A 103 3.30 -16.89 2.01
C GLU A 103 3.47 -15.37 2.17
N GLY A 104 2.37 -14.64 2.38
CA GLY A 104 2.36 -13.19 2.54
C GLY A 104 1.55 -12.46 1.46
N ARG A 105 1.61 -11.12 1.43
CA ARG A 105 0.73 -10.22 0.63
C ARG A 105 0.28 -10.72 -0.75
N PHE A 106 1.16 -11.35 -1.50
CA PHE A 106 0.88 -11.77 -2.87
C PHE A 106 -0.12 -12.94 -2.98
N THR A 107 -0.42 -13.63 -1.88
CA THR A 107 -1.49 -14.65 -1.82
C THR A 107 -2.88 -14.07 -1.69
N ASP A 108 -2.99 -12.96 -0.96
CA ASP A 108 -4.28 -12.38 -0.55
C ASP A 108 -4.74 -11.27 -1.51
N GLU A 109 -3.88 -10.86 -2.45
CA GLU A 109 -4.29 -10.02 -3.57
C GLU A 109 -5.22 -10.82 -4.48
N GLU A 110 -6.53 -10.61 -4.29
CA GLU A 110 -7.57 -11.13 -5.16
C GLU A 110 -7.25 -10.72 -6.61
N SER A 111 -7.25 -11.70 -7.51
CA SER A 111 -7.03 -11.37 -8.91
C SER A 111 -8.19 -10.48 -9.37
N PHE A 112 -7.92 -9.62 -10.34
CA PHE A 112 -8.95 -8.71 -10.86
C PHE A 112 -10.20 -9.47 -11.36
N ASP A 113 -10.02 -10.72 -11.79
CA ASP A 113 -11.10 -11.64 -12.14
C ASP A 113 -11.95 -12.05 -10.92
N ASP A 114 -11.36 -12.24 -9.74
CA ASP A 114 -12.07 -12.56 -8.50
C ASP A 114 -12.91 -11.37 -8.02
N LEU A 115 -12.36 -10.15 -8.15
CA LEU A 115 -13.08 -8.90 -7.85
C LEU A 115 -14.28 -8.68 -8.78
N LYS A 116 -14.14 -8.96 -10.08
CA LYS A 116 -15.25 -8.86 -11.04
C LYS A 116 -16.37 -9.84 -10.74
N MET A 117 -16.06 -11.04 -10.25
CA MET A 117 -17.08 -12.00 -9.85
C MET A 117 -17.84 -11.54 -8.61
N LYS A 118 -17.15 -10.92 -7.64
CA LYS A 118 -17.80 -10.32 -6.46
C LYS A 118 -18.64 -9.10 -6.80
N GLU A 119 -18.15 -8.20 -7.64
CA GLU A 119 -18.96 -7.05 -8.10
C GLU A 119 -20.20 -7.53 -8.88
N ALA A 120 -20.08 -8.58 -9.69
CA ALA A 120 -21.22 -9.16 -10.39
C ALA A 120 -22.21 -9.85 -9.44
N GLU A 121 -21.73 -10.43 -8.34
CA GLU A 121 -22.54 -11.04 -7.29
C GLU A 121 -23.25 -9.99 -6.42
N GLU A 122 -22.56 -8.90 -6.04
CA GLU A 122 -23.13 -7.78 -5.27
C GLU A 122 -24.19 -7.02 -6.09
N VAL A 123 -23.95 -6.80 -7.39
CA VAL A 123 -24.96 -6.22 -8.29
C VAL A 123 -26.15 -7.16 -8.51
N ALA A 124 -25.93 -8.48 -8.51
CA ALA A 124 -27.01 -9.45 -8.61
C ALA A 124 -27.84 -9.55 -7.32
N GLU A 125 -27.26 -9.27 -6.15
CA GLU A 125 -27.97 -9.20 -4.87
C GLU A 125 -28.73 -7.87 -4.67
N GLU A 126 -28.27 -6.76 -5.24
CA GLU A 126 -28.97 -5.47 -5.18
C GLU A 126 -30.19 -5.39 -6.12
N GLU A 127 -30.28 -6.27 -7.13
CA GLU A 127 -31.43 -6.38 -8.05
C GLU A 127 -32.56 -7.33 -7.58
N VAL A 128 -32.47 -7.93 -6.38
CA VAL A 128 -33.48 -8.82 -5.77
C VAL A 128 -34.21 -8.13 -4.61
#